data_AF-A0A806KPT9-F1
#
_entry.id   AF-A0A806KPT9-F1
#
_cell.length_a   1.000
_cell.length_b   1.000
_cell.length_c   1.000
_cell.angle_alpha   90.00
_cell.angle_beta   90.00
_cell.angle_gamma   90.00
#
_symmetry.space_group_name_H-M   'P 1'
#
loop_
_entity.id
_entity.type
_entity.pdbx_description
1 polymer ?
#
loop_
_entity_poly.entity_id
_entity_poly.type
_entity_poly.pdbx_seq_one_letter_code
_entity_poly.pdbx_strand_id
1 'polypeptide(L)'
;MNKHDPKRAEIFLAHQEIIDDIVINEEIPSKILNELWSGDWAIYHVYETVLVMLQQTADPLIAERAADFDDVRALLLRLWYGEKTKGFLSCRNL
;
A
#
# COMPACT_ATOMS: atom_id res chain seq x y z
N MET A 1 -22.27 4.10 -15.77
CA MET A 1 -21.30 3.52 -14.81
C MET A 1 -22.06 2.71 -13.80
N ASN A 2 -21.99 1.38 -13.89
CA ASN A 2 -22.68 0.50 -12.94
C ASN A 2 -21.86 0.46 -11.64
N LYS A 3 -22.46 0.86 -10.51
CA LYS A 3 -21.79 1.03 -9.21
C LYS A 3 -21.56 -0.28 -8.44
N HIS A 4 -21.87 -1.43 -9.06
CA HIS A 4 -21.88 -2.75 -8.41
C HIS A 4 -21.21 -3.81 -9.28
N ASP A 5 -19.95 -3.58 -9.65
CA ASP A 5 -19.10 -4.63 -10.23
C ASP A 5 -18.44 -5.39 -9.06
N PRO A 6 -18.82 -6.65 -8.78
CA PRO A 6 -18.31 -7.40 -7.64
C PRO A 6 -16.78 -7.55 -7.66
N LYS A 7 -16.16 -7.63 -8.84
CA LYS A 7 -14.70 -7.69 -9.00
C LYS A 7 -14.02 -6.42 -8.48
N ARG A 8 -14.67 -5.25 -8.63
CA ARG A 8 -14.15 -3.98 -8.10
C ARG A 8 -14.28 -3.92 -6.59
N ALA A 9 -15.33 -4.50 -6.02
CA ALA A 9 -15.50 -4.54 -4.57
C ALA A 9 -14.39 -5.36 -3.88
N GLU A 10 -14.01 -6.49 -4.47
CA GLU A 10 -12.92 -7.35 -3.97
C GLU A 10 -11.58 -6.60 -3.89
N ILE A 11 -11.25 -5.80 -4.90
CA ILE A 11 -10.02 -4.98 -4.92
C ILE A 11 -10.02 -3.94 -3.79
N PHE A 12 -11.14 -3.27 -3.52
CA PHE A 12 -11.20 -2.30 -2.42
C PHE A 12 -11.11 -2.96 -1.04
N LEU A 13 -11.67 -4.17 -0.90
CA LEU A 13 -11.55 -4.94 0.35
C LEU A 13 -10.10 -5.33 0.61
N ALA A 14 -9.37 -5.82 -0.39
CA ALA A 14 -7.95 -6.15 -0.26
C ALA A 14 -7.11 -4.94 0.18
N HIS A 15 -7.33 -3.78 -0.42
CA HIS A 15 -6.65 -2.55 0.00
C HIS A 15 -7.02 -2.11 1.42
N GLN A 16 -8.30 -2.24 1.81
CA GLN A 16 -8.74 -1.92 3.16
C GLN A 16 -8.08 -2.84 4.19
N GLU A 17 -7.98 -4.15 3.90
CA GLU A 17 -7.27 -5.12 4.74
C GLU A 17 -5.79 -4.74 4.93
N ILE A 18 -5.12 -4.26 3.88
CA ILE A 18 -3.74 -3.78 3.97
C ILE A 18 -3.62 -2.51 4.81
N ILE A 19 -4.57 -1.57 4.69
CA ILE A 19 -4.59 -0.34 5.48
C ILE A 19 -4.85 -0.65 6.96
N ASP A 20 -5.69 -1.65 7.25
CA ASP A 20 -6.05 -2.05 8.60
C ASP A 20 -5.03 -3.04 9.23
N ASP A 21 -3.94 -3.36 8.52
CA ASP A 21 -2.89 -4.24 9.03
C ASP A 21 -2.25 -3.65 10.30
N ILE A 22 -2.42 -4.35 11.41
CA ILE A 22 -1.96 -3.90 12.73
C ILE A 22 -0.43 -3.77 12.80
N VAL A 23 0.31 -4.66 12.13
CA VAL A 23 1.77 -4.65 12.14
C VAL A 23 2.27 -3.40 11.44
N ILE A 24 1.72 -3.09 10.26
CA ILE A 24 2.08 -1.89 9.50
C ILE A 24 1.71 -0.61 10.27
N ASN A 25 0.52 -0.58 10.87
CA ASN A 25 0.03 0.57 11.65
C ASN A 25 0.80 0.80 12.95
N GLU A 26 1.44 -0.23 13.52
CA GLU A 26 2.34 -0.08 14.66
C GLU A 26 3.77 0.28 14.24
N GLU A 27 4.25 -0.28 13.13
CA GLU A 27 5.63 -0.12 12.70
C GLU A 27 5.92 1.29 12.16
N ILE A 28 5.04 1.87 11.34
CA ILE A 28 5.25 3.22 10.79
C ILE A 28 5.41 4.28 11.91
N PRO A 29 4.50 4.39 12.91
CA PRO A 29 4.70 5.31 14.02
C PRO A 29 5.94 5.00 14.85
N SER A 30 6.27 3.72 15.04
CA SER A 30 7.48 3.32 15.76
C SER A 30 8.75 3.83 15.06
N LYS A 31 8.85 3.69 13.73
CA LYS A 31 9.97 4.23 12.94
C LYS A 31 10.10 5.74 13.05
N ILE A 32 8.98 6.45 13.05
CA ILE A 32 8.97 7.92 13.19
C ILE A 32 9.41 8.33 14.61
N LEU A 33 8.81 7.75 15.64
CA LEU A 33 8.98 8.19 17.03
C LEU A 33 10.30 7.70 17.65
N ASN A 34 10.70 6.46 17.37
CA ASN A 34 11.84 5.82 18.01
C ASN A 34 13.12 5.92 17.17
N GLU A 35 13.00 5.96 15.84
CA GLU A 35 14.15 5.99 14.92
C GLU A 35 14.34 7.37 14.25
N LEU A 36 13.46 8.33 14.54
CA LEU A 36 13.50 9.70 14.02
C LEU A 36 13.43 9.78 12.48
N TRP A 37 12.76 8.81 11.85
CA TRP A 37 12.57 8.82 10.41
C TRP A 37 11.56 9.89 10.01
N SER A 38 11.73 10.43 8.80
CA SER A 38 10.67 11.21 8.18
C SER A 38 9.49 10.30 7.84
N GLY A 39 8.27 10.84 7.90
CA GLY A 39 7.06 10.01 7.75
C GLY A 39 6.93 9.39 6.36
N ASP A 40 7.32 10.09 5.30
CA ASP A 40 7.42 9.56 3.95
C ASP A 40 8.41 8.40 3.86
N TRP A 41 9.57 8.50 4.51
CA TRP A 41 10.55 7.44 4.54
C TRP A 41 10.05 6.22 5.30
N ALA A 42 9.41 6.41 6.46
CA ALA A 42 8.79 5.34 7.22
C ALA A 42 7.69 4.61 6.43
N ILE A 43 6.80 5.34 5.76
CA ILE A 43 5.78 4.76 4.88
C ILE A 43 6.46 3.96 3.76
N TYR A 44 7.41 4.55 3.04
CA TYR A 44 8.08 3.88 1.94
C TYR A 44 8.77 2.57 2.39
N HIS A 45 9.55 2.64 3.48
CA HIS A 45 10.38 1.52 3.92
C HIS A 45 9.60 0.34 4.47
N VAL A 46 8.55 0.60 5.27
CA VAL A 46 7.74 -0.48 5.86
C VAL A 46 7.08 -1.27 4.74
N TYR A 47 6.45 -0.59 3.78
CA TYR A 47 5.83 -1.24 2.63
C TYR A 47 6.87 -1.89 1.69
N GLU A 48 8.03 -1.27 1.44
CA GLU A 48 9.12 -1.89 0.65
C GLU A 48 9.60 -3.19 1.29
N THR A 49 9.71 -3.24 2.63
CA THR A 49 10.14 -4.44 3.35
C THR A 49 9.13 -5.58 3.16
N VAL A 50 7.83 -5.29 3.26
CA VAL A 50 6.77 -6.28 2.98
C VAL A 50 6.82 -6.73 1.51
N LEU A 51 6.97 -5.80 0.56
CA LEU A 51 7.06 -6.13 -0.88
C LEU A 51 8.23 -7.06 -1.19
N VAL A 52 9.41 -6.79 -0.62
CA VAL A 52 10.59 -7.65 -0.78
C VAL A 52 10.34 -9.05 -0.24
N MET A 53 9.65 -9.19 0.90
CA MET A 53 9.27 -10.51 1.44
C MET A 53 8.29 -11.24 0.51
N LEU A 54 7.30 -10.54 -0.05
CA LEU A 54 6.34 -11.13 -0.99
C LEU A 54 7.03 -11.59 -2.29
N GLN A 55 7.97 -10.80 -2.82
CA GLN A 55 8.72 -11.12 -4.05
C GLN A 55 9.63 -12.35 -3.91
N GLN A 56 10.05 -12.69 -2.70
CA GLN A 56 10.82 -13.91 -2.43
C GLN A 56 9.96 -15.18 -2.54
N THR A 57 8.63 -15.04 -2.61
CA THR A 57 7.72 -16.17 -2.72
C THR A 57 7.30 -16.38 -4.18
N ALA A 58 7.61 -17.56 -4.74
CA ALA A 58 7.33 -17.90 -6.14
C ALA A 58 5.87 -18.38 -6.35
N ASP A 59 4.89 -17.61 -5.88
CA ASP A 59 3.47 -17.89 -6.05
C ASP A 59 2.77 -16.76 -6.85
N PRO A 60 2.13 -17.06 -7.98
CA PRO A 60 1.37 -16.08 -8.76
C PRO A 60 0.29 -15.32 -7.98
N LEU A 61 -0.35 -15.95 -6.98
CA LEU A 61 -1.34 -15.30 -6.13
C LEU A 61 -0.70 -14.25 -5.20
N ILE A 62 0.57 -14.46 -4.83
CA ILE A 62 1.35 -13.53 -4.03
C ILE A 62 1.83 -12.34 -4.87
N ALA A 63 2.07 -12.54 -6.18
CA ALA A 63 2.40 -11.45 -7.09
C ALA A 63 1.26 -10.43 -7.25
N GLU A 64 -0.01 -10.89 -7.31
CA GLU A 64 -1.17 -10.00 -7.30
C GLU A 64 -1.25 -9.22 -5.99
N ARG A 65 -1.03 -9.88 -4.84
CA ARG A 65 -0.98 -9.19 -3.53
C ARG A 65 0.12 -8.14 -3.45
N ALA A 66 1.30 -8.40 -4.00
CA ALA A 66 2.38 -7.42 -4.00
C ALA A 66 1.98 -6.14 -4.76
N ALA A 67 1.16 -6.24 -5.81
CA ALA A 67 0.66 -5.05 -6.49
C ALA A 67 -0.27 -4.21 -5.58
N ASP A 68 -1.15 -4.84 -4.81
CA ASP A 68 -2.04 -4.14 -3.88
C ASP A 68 -1.25 -3.39 -2.78
N PHE A 69 -0.16 -3.99 -2.27
CA PHE A 69 0.73 -3.31 -1.31
C PHE A 69 1.43 -2.10 -1.91
N ASP A 70 1.89 -2.19 -3.16
CA ASP A 70 2.52 -1.07 -3.86
C ASP A 70 1.52 0.07 -4.12
N ASP A 71 0.29 -0.28 -4.50
CA ASP A 71 -0.80 0.69 -4.72
C ASP A 71 -1.16 1.46 -3.44
N VAL A 72 -1.24 0.76 -2.28
CA VAL A 72 -1.49 1.41 -0.98
C VAL A 72 -0.32 2.29 -0.58
N ARG A 73 0.93 1.83 -0.76
CA ARG A 73 2.12 2.64 -0.49
C ARG A 73 2.10 3.94 -1.30
N ALA A 74 1.84 3.84 -2.60
CA ALA A 74 1.79 4.99 -3.49
C ALA A 74 0.70 5.97 -3.07
N LEU A 75 -0.48 5.47 -2.66
CA LEU A 75 -1.55 6.29 -2.12
C LEU A 75 -1.11 7.03 -0.86
N LEU A 76 -0.54 6.33 0.13
CA LEU A 76 -0.16 6.92 1.41
C LEU A 76 0.89 8.02 1.24
N LEU A 77 1.91 7.78 0.40
CA LEU A 77 2.90 8.80 0.06
C LEU A 77 2.27 10.00 -0.62
N ARG A 78 1.33 9.77 -1.53
CA ARG A 78 0.62 10.86 -2.21
C ARG A 78 -0.20 11.72 -1.24
N LEU A 79 -0.89 11.08 -0.30
CA LEU A 79 -1.63 11.74 0.76
C LEU A 79 -0.70 12.51 1.70
N TRP A 80 0.45 11.93 2.03
CA TRP A 80 1.49 12.57 2.85
C TRP A 80 1.99 13.88 2.24
N TYR A 81 2.22 13.90 0.93
CA TYR A 81 2.62 15.11 0.20
C TYR A 81 1.46 16.10 -0.08
N GLY A 82 0.23 15.78 0.33
CA GLY A 82 -0.94 16.63 0.10
C GLY A 82 -1.36 16.72 -1.36
N GLU A 83 -0.98 15.76 -2.20
CA GLU A 83 -1.35 15.74 -3.61
C GLU A 83 -2.81 15.28 -3.80
N LYS A 84 -3.50 15.85 -4.80
CA LYS A 84 -4.87 15.45 -5.13
C LYS A 84 -4.89 14.06 -5.76
N THR A 85 -5.65 13.14 -5.17
CA THR A 85 -5.87 11.79 -5.72
C THR A 85 -6.88 11.83 -6.88
N LYS A 86 -6.51 11.33 -8.07
CA LYS A 86 -7.44 11.11 -9.20
C LYS A 86 -7.82 9.63 -9.28
N GLY A 87 -8.54 9.12 -8.28
CA GLY A 87 -8.93 7.70 -8.20
C GLY A 87 -7.73 6.75 -8.05
N PHE A 88 -7.97 5.59 -7.47
CA PHE A 88 -6.97 4.56 -7.15
C PHE A 88 -6.29 3.87 -8.35
N LEU A 89 -6.40 4.41 -9.58
CA LEU A 89 -6.00 3.70 -10.82
C LEU A 89 -5.14 4.53 -11.78
N SER A 90 -4.28 5.43 -11.28
CA SER A 90 -3.39 6.17 -12.17
C SER A 90 -1.99 6.27 -11.58
N CYS A 91 -1.23 5.19 -11.72
CA CYS A 91 0.22 5.18 -11.91
C CYS A 91 0.70 3.80 -12.43
N ARG A 92 0.39 3.46 -13.68
CA ARG A 92 1.22 2.54 -14.49
C ARG A 92 1.33 3.10 -15.90
N ASN A 93 2.29 3.99 -16.07
CA ASN A 93 2.85 4.36 -17.38
C ASN A 93 4.30 3.88 -17.39
N LEU A 94 4.50 2.57 -17.34
CA LEU A 94 5.69 1.84 -17.81
C LEU A 94 5.26 0.42 -18.19
#